data_AF-A0A166CWY3-F1
#
_entry.id   AF-A0A166CWY3-F1
#
_cell.length_a   1.000
_cell.length_b   1.000
_cell.length_c   1.000
_cell.angle_alpha   90.00
_cell.angle_beta   90.00
_cell.angle_gamma   90.00
#
_symmetry.space_group_name_H-M   'P 1'
#
loop_
_entity.id
_entity.type
_entity.pdbx_description
1 polymer ?
#
loop_
_entity_poly.entity_id
_entity_poly.type
_entity_poly.pdbx_seq_one_letter_code
_entity_poly.pdbx_strand_id
1 'polypeptide(L)'
;MLPEGIPYIFSRLHHILFPPLSVYALLSVVDTQFPTYVNVLLYVSSLGVYIALRKIRVSIKEAREMRQLNAQRPPMWLGKYPGNVDIIGNMLEENRTGYVGDLMTNATKTLGKSFGISVLGDLQATHSFDLQMFTTDPNIVKTILATDFPGYEKGDQFKFNVKSVLGDGVFNSDGELWKFHRSMTRPFFSRERISDFELFGRHADDAISKLASRLSEGEAVDFQDLVSRFTLDSATEFLFGSNVHSLANGLPYPYTSPKSSSNSLSADTDLFANSFNNALLTIATRGRIGPIWPLGEIFKDKTAEDMKVITAFIKPIVRQAISQKQENAKLGRDLGGNGKEEVAEGETMLSHLVKSTEDEKILVDEILNMLIAGRDTTAALLTFVVYCLARHPHVLHKLREEILTQLGANRSPTYADIREMKYLRAVINETLRLFPSVPFDLRCTTRPTTWPANSPGEKPYYIPTNTITSSVIYSVYIMQRSEQYWGPDALEFDPERFLDERVAKYLTPNPFVFLPFNAGPRICLGQQFAYNESSFFLIRLLQSFDEIDLASDAQPPETLPPAEWKNKTGRAATEQFVPAAHLTMYAKGGLWVRMKTASVTEDV
;
A
#
# COMPACT_ATOMS: atom_id res chain seq x y z
N MET A 1 -7.57 24.13 11.25
CA MET A 1 -6.23 24.29 10.65
C MET A 1 -6.40 24.88 9.26
N LEU A 2 -5.45 25.66 8.77
CA LEU A 2 -5.46 26.12 7.38
C LEU A 2 -5.22 24.91 6.46
N PRO A 3 -5.84 24.86 5.26
CA PRO A 3 -5.50 23.86 4.25
C PRO A 3 -4.01 23.94 3.88
N GLU A 4 -3.39 22.79 3.64
CA GLU A 4 -1.93 22.67 3.45
C GLU A 4 -1.38 23.49 2.26
N GLY A 5 -2.22 23.83 1.28
CA GLY A 5 -1.80 24.66 0.15
C GLY A 5 -1.36 26.07 0.55
N ILE A 6 -1.97 26.69 1.57
CA ILE A 6 -1.58 28.04 2.01
C ILE A 6 -0.19 28.03 2.69
N PRO A 7 0.06 27.22 3.75
CA PRO A 7 1.39 27.05 4.32
C PRO A 7 2.43 26.66 3.28
N TYR A 8 2.06 25.79 2.33
CA TYR A 8 2.94 25.40 1.24
C TYR A 8 3.37 26.62 0.40
N ILE A 9 2.44 27.47 -0.05
CA ILE A 9 2.76 28.68 -0.82
C ILE A 9 3.67 29.62 0.00
N PHE A 10 3.33 29.89 1.27
CA PHE A 10 4.15 30.74 2.13
C PHE A 10 5.56 30.20 2.33
N SER A 11 5.70 28.88 2.54
CA SER A 11 6.99 28.22 2.67
C SER A 11 7.86 28.35 1.42
N ARG A 12 7.26 28.60 0.24
CA ARG A 12 7.97 28.79 -1.03
C ARG A 12 8.14 30.25 -1.43
N LEU A 13 7.36 31.16 -0.85
CA LEU A 13 7.34 32.57 -1.21
C LEU A 13 8.70 33.23 -1.07
N HIS A 14 9.47 32.87 -0.05
CA HIS A 14 10.82 33.41 0.16
C HIS A 14 11.76 33.13 -1.01
N HIS A 15 11.65 31.98 -1.69
CA HIS A 15 12.48 31.68 -2.86
C HIS A 15 12.08 32.50 -4.10
N ILE A 16 10.84 32.95 -4.17
CA ILE A 16 10.32 33.78 -5.27
C ILE A 16 10.64 35.25 -5.02
N LEU A 17 10.50 35.72 -3.77
CA LEU A 17 10.69 37.12 -3.39
C LEU A 17 12.14 37.48 -3.10
N PHE A 18 12.97 36.53 -2.62
CA PHE A 18 14.36 36.81 -2.25
C PHE A 18 15.20 37.38 -3.42
N PRO A 19 15.15 36.82 -4.65
CA PRO A 19 15.92 37.36 -5.77
C PRO A 19 15.58 38.83 -6.11
N PRO A 20 14.30 39.21 -6.36
CA PRO A 20 13.98 40.60 -6.69
C PRO A 20 14.21 41.55 -5.52
N LEU A 21 13.96 41.13 -4.27
CA LEU A 21 14.26 41.96 -3.09
C LEU A 21 15.76 42.21 -2.92
N SER A 22 16.60 41.23 -3.23
CA SER A 22 18.07 41.39 -3.18
C SER A 22 18.55 42.39 -4.22
N VAL A 23 17.99 42.34 -5.43
CA VAL A 23 18.30 43.32 -6.48
C VAL A 23 17.79 44.71 -6.10
N TYR A 24 16.59 44.83 -5.54
CA TYR A 24 16.07 46.10 -5.03
C TYR A 24 16.98 46.71 -3.97
N ALA A 25 17.39 45.91 -2.98
CA ALA A 25 18.31 46.36 -1.94
C ALA A 25 19.65 46.83 -2.52
N LEU A 26 20.21 46.09 -3.49
CA LEU A 26 21.46 46.45 -4.15
C LEU A 26 21.34 47.76 -4.96
N LEU A 27 20.25 47.93 -5.72
CA LEU A 27 19.97 49.16 -6.47
C LEU A 27 19.72 50.36 -5.55
N SER A 28 19.20 50.15 -4.34
CA SER A 28 19.00 51.25 -3.38
C SER A 28 20.29 51.78 -2.75
N VAL A 29 21.37 50.98 -2.79
CA VAL A 29 22.70 51.34 -2.26
C VAL A 29 23.60 51.94 -3.35
N VAL A 30 23.41 51.53 -4.60
CA VAL A 30 24.16 52.04 -5.74
C VAL A 30 23.47 53.32 -6.23
N ASP A 31 24.15 54.47 -6.16
CA ASP A 31 23.64 55.80 -6.53
C ASP A 31 23.52 55.97 -8.06
N THR A 32 22.85 55.03 -8.72
CA THR A 32 22.70 54.96 -10.17
C THR A 32 21.22 54.79 -10.52
N GLN A 33 20.65 55.81 -11.14
CA GLN A 33 19.24 55.78 -11.54
C GLN A 33 19.09 55.11 -12.91
N PHE A 34 18.61 53.87 -12.91
CA PHE A 34 18.19 53.21 -14.15
C PHE A 34 16.75 53.61 -14.52
N PRO A 35 16.42 53.65 -15.82
CA PRO A 35 15.04 53.78 -16.27
C PRO A 35 14.13 52.66 -15.71
N THR A 36 12.86 52.96 -15.48
CA THR A 36 11.90 52.02 -14.87
C THR A 36 11.84 50.67 -15.58
N TYR A 37 11.91 50.64 -16.91
CA TYR A 37 11.90 49.38 -17.67
C TYR A 37 13.13 48.51 -17.41
N VAL A 38 14.30 49.11 -17.14
CA VAL A 38 15.52 48.38 -16.77
C VAL A 38 15.37 47.77 -15.38
N ASN A 39 14.81 48.53 -14.42
CA ASN A 39 14.56 48.02 -13.07
C ASN A 39 13.59 46.83 -13.09
N VAL A 40 12.49 46.91 -13.84
CA VAL A 40 11.54 45.81 -14.01
C VAL A 40 12.24 44.58 -14.61
N LEU A 41 13.07 44.78 -15.64
CA LEU A 41 13.82 43.69 -16.28
C LEU A 41 14.82 43.05 -15.32
N LEU A 42 15.52 43.84 -14.49
CA LEU A 42 16.44 43.34 -13.46
C LEU A 42 15.70 42.53 -12.39
N TYR A 43 14.53 42.97 -11.93
CA TYR A 43 13.73 42.20 -10.97
C TYR A 43 13.23 40.88 -11.54
N VAL A 44 12.69 40.88 -12.77
CA VAL A 44 12.18 39.65 -13.40
C VAL A 44 13.33 38.68 -13.73
N SER A 45 14.44 39.19 -14.26
CA SER A 45 15.60 38.36 -14.59
C SER A 45 16.35 37.84 -13.36
N SER A 46 16.28 38.54 -12.20
CA SER A 46 16.90 38.09 -10.95
C SER A 46 16.44 36.70 -10.52
N LEU A 47 15.16 36.39 -10.75
CA LEU A 47 14.60 35.07 -10.46
C LEU A 47 15.23 34.03 -11.39
N GLY A 48 15.27 34.29 -12.70
CA GLY A 48 15.94 33.40 -13.67
C GLY A 48 17.41 33.14 -13.34
N VAL A 49 18.16 34.18 -12.96
CA VAL A 49 19.56 34.08 -12.54
C VAL A 49 19.72 33.27 -11.26
N TYR A 50 18.89 33.51 -10.25
CA TYR A 50 18.92 32.75 -8.99
C TYR A 50 18.70 31.24 -9.23
N ILE A 51 17.76 30.89 -10.09
CA ILE A 51 17.48 29.50 -10.47
C ILE A 51 18.69 28.89 -11.18
N ALA A 52 19.25 29.61 -12.16
CA ALA A 52 20.41 29.15 -12.92
C ALA A 52 21.63 28.92 -12.01
N LEU A 53 21.94 29.87 -11.11
CA LEU A 53 23.05 29.75 -10.15
C LEU A 53 22.84 28.58 -9.19
N ARG A 54 21.60 28.36 -8.73
CA ARG A 54 21.29 27.21 -7.87
C ARG A 54 21.44 25.89 -8.62
N LYS A 55 20.94 25.78 -9.86
CA LYS A 55 21.15 24.61 -10.73
C LYS A 55 22.63 24.32 -10.94
N ILE A 56 23.45 25.35 -11.22
CA ILE A 56 24.90 25.22 -11.38
C ILE A 56 25.54 24.73 -10.07
N ARG A 57 25.19 25.31 -8.91
CA ARG A 57 25.71 24.90 -7.61
C ARG A 57 25.42 23.43 -7.31
N VAL A 58 24.20 22.97 -7.58
CA VAL A 58 23.80 21.57 -7.40
C VAL A 58 24.55 20.66 -8.36
N SER A 59 24.61 21.01 -9.65
CA SER A 59 25.35 20.25 -10.66
C SER A 59 26.83 20.09 -10.29
N ILE A 60 27.47 21.16 -9.76
CA ILE A 60 28.85 21.09 -9.26
C ILE A 60 28.96 20.18 -8.05
N LYS A 61 28.00 20.23 -7.11
CA LYS A 61 27.97 19.35 -5.93
C LYS A 61 27.86 17.88 -6.36
N GLU A 62 26.90 17.55 -7.20
CA GLU A 62 26.71 16.19 -7.72
C GLU A 62 27.92 15.70 -8.52
N ALA A 63 28.51 16.56 -9.37
CA ALA A 63 29.72 16.22 -10.11
C ALA A 63 30.90 15.89 -9.19
N ARG A 64 31.03 16.58 -8.05
CA ARG A 64 32.05 16.27 -7.04
C ARG A 64 31.76 14.94 -6.35
N GLU A 65 30.52 14.72 -5.91
CA GLU A 65 30.12 13.49 -5.22
C GLU A 65 30.21 12.27 -6.15
N MET A 66 29.78 12.39 -7.41
CA MET A 66 29.94 11.35 -8.43
C MET A 66 31.41 10.98 -8.63
N ARG A 67 32.32 11.97 -8.68
CA ARG A 67 33.76 11.70 -8.77
C ARG A 67 34.29 10.99 -7.52
N GLN A 68 33.86 11.42 -6.33
CA GLN A 68 34.27 10.80 -5.06
C GLN A 68 33.80 9.34 -4.94
N LEU A 69 32.59 9.06 -5.42
CA LEU A 69 31.97 7.72 -5.38
C LEU A 69 32.33 6.87 -6.61
N ASN A 70 33.14 7.39 -7.53
CA ASN A 70 33.41 6.79 -8.84
C ASN A 70 32.14 6.32 -9.57
N ALA A 71 31.11 7.15 -9.52
CA ALA A 71 29.76 6.85 -10.00
C ALA A 71 29.40 7.68 -11.24
N GLN A 72 28.34 7.27 -11.93
CA GLN A 72 27.77 7.96 -13.08
C GLN A 72 26.30 8.31 -12.85
N ARG A 73 25.71 9.15 -13.70
CA ARG A 73 24.27 9.43 -13.63
C ARG A 73 23.47 8.21 -14.07
N PRO A 74 22.33 7.91 -13.42
CA PRO A 74 21.42 6.88 -13.90
C PRO A 74 20.78 7.29 -15.23
N PRO A 75 20.29 6.31 -16.03
CA PRO A 75 19.37 6.59 -17.13
C PRO A 75 18.18 7.39 -16.64
N MET A 76 17.72 8.37 -17.41
CA MET A 76 16.62 9.25 -17.03
C MET A 76 15.40 9.02 -17.92
N TRP A 77 14.22 8.90 -17.31
CA TRP A 77 12.96 9.00 -18.02
C TRP A 77 12.70 10.47 -18.36
N LEU A 78 12.82 10.78 -19.65
CA LEU A 78 12.54 12.10 -20.20
C LEU A 78 11.11 12.14 -20.75
N GLY A 79 10.34 13.12 -20.30
CA GLY A 79 9.01 13.42 -20.82
C GLY A 79 9.08 14.26 -22.09
N LYS A 80 7.92 14.45 -22.73
CA LYS A 80 7.76 15.24 -23.95
C LYS A 80 7.63 16.74 -23.67
N TYR A 81 7.01 17.13 -22.56
CA TYR A 81 6.74 18.53 -22.24
C TYR A 81 7.75 19.10 -21.23
N PRO A 82 7.93 20.44 -21.17
CA PRO A 82 8.83 21.07 -20.21
C PRO A 82 8.54 20.61 -18.77
N GLY A 83 9.60 20.23 -18.06
CA GLY A 83 9.48 19.67 -16.71
C GLY A 83 8.80 18.31 -16.65
N ASN A 84 8.72 17.55 -17.74
CA ASN A 84 8.19 16.18 -17.78
C ASN A 84 6.78 16.05 -17.18
N VAL A 85 5.94 17.08 -17.33
CA VAL A 85 4.58 17.11 -16.77
C VAL A 85 3.66 16.07 -17.38
N ASP A 86 3.97 15.62 -18.61
CA ASP A 86 3.31 14.49 -19.25
C ASP A 86 3.50 13.18 -18.47
N ILE A 87 4.62 12.99 -17.76
CA ILE A 87 4.83 11.80 -16.95
C ILE A 87 3.76 11.71 -15.85
N ILE A 88 3.48 12.81 -15.14
CA ILE A 88 2.39 12.84 -14.14
C ILE A 88 1.04 12.58 -14.81
N GLY A 89 0.76 13.27 -15.92
CA GLY A 89 -0.49 13.11 -16.65
C GLY A 89 -0.74 11.66 -17.06
N ASN A 90 0.26 11.02 -17.66
CA ASN A 90 0.21 9.63 -18.08
C ASN A 90 0.05 8.68 -16.88
N MET A 91 0.76 8.91 -15.77
CA MET A 91 0.61 8.10 -14.55
C MET A 91 -0.81 8.20 -13.96
N LEU A 92 -1.41 9.40 -13.97
CA LEU A 92 -2.79 9.61 -13.51
C LEU A 92 -3.80 8.98 -14.47
N GLU A 93 -3.56 9.05 -15.78
CA GLU A 93 -4.38 8.43 -16.83
C GLU A 93 -4.35 6.89 -16.72
N GLU A 94 -3.16 6.30 -16.57
CA GLU A 94 -2.98 4.86 -16.36
C GLU A 94 -3.73 4.41 -15.11
N ASN A 95 -3.64 5.16 -14.00
CA ASN A 95 -4.37 4.79 -12.79
C ASN A 95 -5.90 4.81 -12.97
N ARG A 96 -6.41 5.58 -13.93
CA ARG A 96 -7.85 5.66 -14.21
C ARG A 96 -8.32 4.59 -15.20
N THR A 97 -7.53 4.31 -16.22
CA THR A 97 -7.95 3.56 -17.41
C THR A 97 -6.99 2.46 -17.87
N GLY A 98 -5.74 2.48 -17.38
CA GLY A 98 -4.68 1.54 -17.75
C GLY A 98 -4.59 0.33 -16.83
N TYR A 99 -3.63 -0.56 -17.16
CA TYR A 99 -3.30 -1.72 -16.34
C TYR A 99 -2.16 -1.35 -15.38
N VAL A 100 -2.25 -1.83 -14.13
CA VAL A 100 -1.33 -1.41 -13.05
C VAL A 100 0.13 -1.68 -13.42
N GLY A 101 0.91 -0.60 -13.51
CA GLY A 101 2.36 -0.68 -13.72
C GLY A 101 2.80 -0.86 -15.18
N ASP A 102 1.91 -0.76 -16.17
CA ASP A 102 2.26 -0.84 -17.59
C ASP A 102 3.31 0.21 -17.99
N LEU A 103 3.14 1.45 -17.57
CA LEU A 103 4.03 2.58 -17.82
C LEU A 103 5.42 2.33 -17.25
N MET A 104 5.50 1.87 -16.01
CA MET A 104 6.77 1.54 -15.36
C MET A 104 7.43 0.32 -16.02
N THR A 105 6.66 -0.71 -16.36
CA THR A 105 7.14 -1.91 -17.08
C THR A 105 7.68 -1.56 -18.47
N ASN A 106 7.05 -0.62 -19.18
CA ASN A 106 7.55 -0.17 -20.47
C ASN A 106 8.82 0.66 -20.32
N ALA A 107 8.90 1.51 -19.30
CA ALA A 107 10.12 2.26 -18.98
C ALA A 107 11.30 1.33 -18.63
N THR A 108 11.07 0.22 -17.90
CA THR A 108 12.15 -0.73 -17.57
C THR A 108 12.70 -1.45 -18.81
N LYS A 109 11.89 -1.68 -19.85
CA LYS A 109 12.36 -2.27 -21.13
C LYS A 109 13.33 -1.34 -21.86
N THR A 110 13.14 -0.02 -21.78
CA THR A 110 13.96 0.96 -22.51
C THR A 110 15.13 1.49 -21.70
N LEU A 111 14.95 1.69 -20.39
CA LEU A 111 15.93 2.35 -19.50
C LEU A 111 16.69 1.34 -18.62
N GLY A 112 16.27 0.07 -18.61
CA GLY A 112 16.77 -0.96 -17.72
C GLY A 112 16.04 -0.99 -16.37
N LYS A 113 16.49 -1.85 -15.46
CA LYS A 113 15.80 -2.13 -14.20
C LYS A 113 15.78 -0.97 -13.24
N SER A 114 16.78 -0.10 -13.31
CA SER A 114 16.91 1.09 -12.48
C SER A 114 17.13 2.34 -13.31
N PHE A 115 16.36 3.38 -13.04
CA PHE A 115 16.41 4.65 -13.73
C PHE A 115 15.88 5.79 -12.84
N GLY A 116 16.22 7.02 -13.19
CA GLY A 116 15.71 8.22 -12.56
C GLY A 116 14.50 8.77 -13.32
N ILE A 117 13.56 9.34 -12.59
CA ILE A 117 12.40 10.07 -13.09
C ILE A 117 12.55 11.47 -12.54
N SER A 118 12.49 12.48 -13.41
CA SER A 118 12.40 13.86 -12.97
C SER A 118 11.09 14.46 -13.37
N VAL A 119 10.41 15.14 -12.46
CA VAL A 119 9.11 15.77 -12.69
C VAL A 119 9.20 17.19 -12.16
N LEU A 120 8.77 18.16 -12.96
CA LEU A 120 8.83 19.62 -12.73
C LEU A 120 10.24 20.21 -12.54
N GLY A 121 11.30 19.41 -12.74
CA GLY A 121 12.70 19.77 -12.49
C GLY A 121 13.24 20.98 -13.27
N ASP A 122 12.56 21.38 -14.36
CA ASP A 122 12.93 22.59 -15.13
C ASP A 122 12.09 23.84 -14.84
N LEU A 123 10.86 23.68 -14.33
CA LEU A 123 9.90 24.77 -14.13
C LEU A 123 9.90 25.33 -12.70
N GLN A 124 10.33 24.54 -11.71
CA GLN A 124 10.40 25.02 -10.34
C GLN A 124 11.69 25.80 -10.11
N ALA A 125 11.54 27.12 -10.02
CA ALA A 125 12.56 28.04 -9.52
C ALA A 125 13.13 27.69 -8.13
N THR A 126 12.46 26.75 -7.47
CA THR A 126 12.48 26.55 -6.03
C THR A 126 13.18 25.27 -5.61
N HIS A 127 13.34 24.25 -6.47
CA HIS A 127 14.06 23.02 -6.16
C HIS A 127 14.60 22.33 -7.41
N SER A 128 15.92 22.25 -7.55
CA SER A 128 16.59 21.39 -8.53
C SER A 128 16.72 19.94 -8.02
N PHE A 129 15.67 19.39 -7.36
CA PHE A 129 15.80 18.20 -6.51
C PHE A 129 14.65 17.18 -6.62
N ASP A 130 13.95 17.10 -7.76
CA ASP A 130 12.91 16.09 -7.95
C ASP A 130 13.47 14.95 -8.80
N LEU A 131 14.42 14.19 -8.26
CA LEU A 131 14.91 12.94 -8.84
C LEU A 131 14.31 11.77 -8.06
N GLN A 132 13.24 11.20 -8.58
CA GLN A 132 12.72 9.94 -8.09
C GLN A 132 13.48 8.80 -8.74
N MET A 133 14.11 7.93 -7.95
CA MET A 133 14.77 6.75 -8.47
C MET A 133 13.78 5.58 -8.46
N PHE A 134 13.66 4.87 -9.57
CA PHE A 134 12.86 3.66 -9.68
C PHE A 134 13.77 2.44 -9.81
N THR A 135 13.41 1.32 -9.19
CA THR A 135 14.13 0.05 -9.38
C THR A 135 13.23 -1.19 -9.30
N THR A 136 13.61 -2.22 -10.08
CA THR A 136 13.06 -3.58 -10.02
C THR A 136 14.16 -4.63 -9.77
N ASP A 137 15.37 -4.19 -9.39
CA ASP A 137 16.48 -5.09 -9.11
C ASP A 137 16.41 -5.59 -7.65
N PRO A 138 16.28 -6.91 -7.41
CA PRO A 138 16.15 -7.47 -6.07
C PRO A 138 17.41 -7.24 -5.20
N ASN A 139 18.60 -7.08 -5.80
CA ASN A 139 19.81 -6.78 -5.05
C ASN A 139 19.82 -5.34 -4.55
N ILE A 140 19.32 -4.40 -5.36
CA ILE A 140 19.13 -3.02 -4.91
C ILE A 140 18.06 -2.96 -3.83
N VAL A 141 16.94 -3.68 -4.01
CA VAL A 141 15.88 -3.79 -3.00
C VAL A 141 16.43 -4.38 -1.69
N LYS A 142 17.30 -5.41 -1.76
CA LYS A 142 18.02 -5.94 -0.59
C LYS A 142 18.90 -4.91 0.09
N THR A 143 19.62 -4.08 -0.67
CA THR A 143 20.40 -2.97 -0.11
C THR A 143 19.51 -1.97 0.62
N ILE A 144 18.41 -1.56 -0.01
CA ILE A 144 17.46 -0.59 0.56
C ILE A 144 16.84 -1.10 1.86
N LEU A 145 16.46 -2.38 1.90
CA LEU A 145 15.65 -2.93 2.99
C LEU A 145 16.46 -3.57 4.11
N ALA A 146 17.64 -4.11 3.82
CA ALA A 146 18.40 -4.90 4.76
C ALA A 146 19.85 -4.46 4.85
N THR A 147 20.62 -4.50 3.75
CA THR A 147 22.08 -4.36 3.83
C THR A 147 22.54 -2.96 4.21
N ASP A 148 21.84 -1.91 3.74
CA ASP A 148 22.13 -0.52 4.08
C ASP A 148 20.91 0.19 4.68
N PHE A 149 20.16 -0.51 5.53
CA PHE A 149 18.93 0.02 6.11
C PHE A 149 19.04 1.44 6.73
N PRO A 150 20.09 1.81 7.50
CA PRO A 150 20.23 3.17 8.04
C PRO A 150 20.41 4.26 6.97
N GLY A 151 20.81 3.88 5.75
CA GLY A 151 20.90 4.77 4.59
C GLY A 151 19.54 5.16 3.99
N TYR A 152 18.46 4.52 4.42
CA TYR A 152 17.12 4.67 3.83
C TYR A 152 16.03 4.89 4.87
N GLU A 153 15.26 5.96 4.68
CA GLU A 153 14.12 6.34 5.51
C GLU A 153 12.83 6.40 4.68
N LYS A 154 11.68 6.66 5.30
CA LYS A 154 10.45 6.99 4.56
C LYS A 154 10.51 8.41 4.01
N GLY A 155 11.06 9.33 4.80
CA GLY A 155 11.32 10.71 4.40
C GLY A 155 10.15 11.66 4.58
N ASP A 156 10.47 12.95 4.64
CA ASP A 156 9.52 13.99 5.04
C ASP A 156 8.40 14.20 4.01
N GLN A 157 8.69 14.02 2.72
CA GLN A 157 7.65 14.11 1.68
C GLN A 157 6.57 13.05 1.85
N PHE A 158 6.97 11.80 2.11
CA PHE A 158 6.01 10.71 2.31
C PHE A 158 5.19 10.95 3.56
N LYS A 159 5.84 11.30 4.68
CA LYS A 159 5.17 11.69 5.92
C LYS A 159 4.15 12.78 5.66
N PHE A 160 4.53 13.85 4.96
CA PHE A 160 3.65 14.97 4.65
C PHE A 160 2.43 14.56 3.83
N ASN A 161 2.60 13.68 2.83
CA ASN A 161 1.49 13.22 1.98
C ASN A 161 0.41 12.45 2.77
N VAL A 162 0.83 11.66 3.76
CA VAL A 162 -0.05 10.74 4.50
C VAL A 162 -0.45 11.24 5.89
N LYS A 163 0.17 12.32 6.37
CA LYS A 163 0.04 12.82 7.76
C LYS A 163 -1.41 13.04 8.21
N SER A 164 -2.27 13.55 7.32
CA SER A 164 -3.66 13.84 7.70
C SER A 164 -4.49 12.59 8.00
N VAL A 165 -4.04 11.41 7.56
CA VAL A 165 -4.74 10.13 7.76
C VAL A 165 -3.97 9.21 8.70
N LEU A 166 -2.65 9.07 8.52
CA LEU A 166 -1.82 8.12 9.29
C LEU A 166 -1.13 8.73 10.51
N GLY A 167 -1.26 10.05 10.70
CA GLY A 167 -0.58 10.76 11.78
C GLY A 167 0.92 10.55 11.75
N ASP A 168 1.52 10.19 12.89
CA ASP A 168 2.95 9.88 13.03
C ASP A 168 3.20 8.39 13.36
N GLY A 169 2.29 7.49 12.96
CA GLY A 169 2.33 6.06 13.30
C GLY A 169 3.48 5.24 12.68
N VAL A 170 3.48 3.93 12.95
CA VAL A 170 4.58 3.02 12.58
C VAL A 170 4.91 2.96 11.07
N PHE A 171 3.97 3.27 10.17
CA PHE A 171 4.21 3.16 8.72
C PHE A 171 5.01 4.30 8.12
N ASN A 172 4.86 5.51 8.65
CA ASN A 172 5.45 6.72 8.10
C ASN A 172 6.51 7.35 9.01
N SER A 173 6.57 7.00 10.29
CA SER A 173 7.65 7.44 11.19
C SER A 173 9.03 6.89 10.77
N ASP A 174 10.09 7.60 11.16
CA ASP A 174 11.51 7.26 10.96
C ASP A 174 12.29 7.34 12.28
N GLY A 175 13.55 6.86 12.25
CA GLY A 175 14.47 6.98 13.38
C GLY A 175 13.95 6.38 14.68
N GLU A 176 14.17 7.08 15.79
CA GLU A 176 13.78 6.64 17.13
C GLU A 176 12.26 6.57 17.32
N LEU A 177 11.49 7.44 16.68
CA LEU A 177 10.03 7.39 16.76
C LEU A 177 9.51 6.09 16.15
N TRP A 178 10.01 5.70 14.98
CA TRP A 178 9.67 4.42 14.38
C TRP A 178 10.05 3.24 15.28
N LYS A 179 11.26 3.25 15.86
CA LYS A 179 11.70 2.20 16.79
C LYS A 179 10.78 2.11 18.00
N PHE A 180 10.33 3.25 18.54
CA PHE A 180 9.37 3.31 19.63
C PHE A 180 8.04 2.63 19.25
N HIS A 181 7.39 3.07 18.17
CA HIS A 181 6.15 2.44 17.68
C HIS A 181 6.32 0.93 17.44
N ARG A 182 7.43 0.53 16.81
CA ARG A 182 7.74 -0.86 16.50
C ARG A 182 7.99 -1.70 17.76
N SER A 183 8.65 -1.14 18.76
CA SER A 183 8.93 -1.83 20.03
C SER A 183 7.67 -2.11 20.84
N MET A 184 6.68 -1.22 20.73
CA MET A 184 5.39 -1.33 21.39
C MET A 184 4.43 -2.30 20.67
N THR A 185 4.46 -2.36 19.33
CA THR A 185 3.56 -3.22 18.55
C THR A 185 4.06 -4.64 18.33
N ARG A 186 5.38 -4.83 18.16
CA ARG A 186 5.96 -6.13 17.80
C ARG A 186 5.61 -7.26 18.79
N PRO A 187 5.61 -7.06 20.13
CA PRO A 187 5.26 -8.14 21.06
C PRO A 187 3.87 -8.73 20.80
N PHE A 188 2.90 -7.90 20.40
CA PHE A 188 1.53 -8.33 20.10
C PHE A 188 1.42 -9.34 18.95
N PHE A 189 2.38 -9.34 18.04
CA PHE A 189 2.44 -10.25 16.87
C PHE A 189 3.49 -11.35 17.02
N SER A 190 4.12 -11.48 18.19
CA SER A 190 5.26 -12.39 18.38
C SER A 190 4.89 -13.86 18.52
N ARG A 191 3.62 -14.16 18.87
CA ARG A 191 3.09 -15.50 19.03
C ARG A 191 1.67 -15.57 18.47
N GLU A 192 1.34 -16.73 17.93
CA GLU A 192 -0.03 -17.08 17.56
C GLU A 192 -0.85 -17.42 18.81
N ARG A 193 -2.08 -16.92 18.87
CA ARG A 193 -3.02 -17.15 19.97
C ARG A 193 -4.21 -17.98 19.52
N ILE A 194 -4.77 -18.78 20.42
CA ILE A 194 -5.99 -19.56 20.14
C ILE A 194 -7.16 -18.60 19.92
N SER A 195 -7.24 -17.54 20.73
CA SER A 195 -8.26 -16.50 20.60
C SER A 195 -8.31 -15.84 19.21
N ASP A 196 -7.17 -15.72 18.52
CA ASP A 196 -7.14 -15.18 17.16
C ASP A 196 -7.86 -16.12 16.16
N PHE A 197 -7.70 -17.44 16.31
CA PHE A 197 -8.35 -18.44 15.45
C PHE A 197 -9.86 -18.53 15.70
N GLU A 198 -10.30 -18.40 16.95
CA GLU A 198 -11.72 -18.31 17.29
C GLU A 198 -12.37 -17.05 16.71
N LEU A 199 -11.63 -15.94 16.69
CA LEU A 199 -12.04 -14.70 16.04
C LEU A 199 -12.16 -14.89 14.52
N PHE A 200 -11.17 -15.50 13.86
CA PHE A 200 -11.27 -15.81 12.43
C PHE A 200 -12.49 -16.68 12.11
N GLY A 201 -12.74 -17.70 12.94
CA GLY A 201 -13.86 -18.61 12.79
C GLY A 201 -15.21 -17.90 12.78
N ARG A 202 -15.49 -17.10 13.81
CA ARG A 202 -16.77 -16.38 13.93
C ARG A 202 -17.04 -15.50 12.72
N HIS A 203 -16.08 -14.65 12.33
CA HIS A 203 -16.27 -13.73 11.21
C HIS A 203 -16.29 -14.44 9.84
N ALA A 204 -15.53 -15.53 9.68
CA ALA A 204 -15.55 -16.33 8.46
C ALA A 204 -16.91 -17.03 8.29
N ASP A 205 -17.45 -17.63 9.35
CA ASP A 205 -18.76 -18.30 9.32
C ASP A 205 -19.89 -17.28 9.03
N ASP A 206 -19.83 -16.08 9.60
CA ASP A 206 -20.79 -14.99 9.30
C ASP A 206 -20.73 -14.57 7.82
N ALA A 207 -19.52 -14.35 7.29
CA ALA A 207 -19.33 -13.97 5.90
C ALA A 207 -19.79 -15.07 4.92
N ILE A 208 -19.43 -16.33 5.20
CA ILE A 208 -19.80 -17.49 4.38
C ILE A 208 -21.31 -17.73 4.42
N SER A 209 -21.95 -17.55 5.59
CA SER A 209 -23.40 -17.66 5.72
C SER A 209 -24.11 -16.59 4.90
N LYS A 210 -23.59 -15.35 4.89
CA LYS A 210 -24.13 -14.26 4.05
C LYS A 210 -23.93 -14.51 2.56
N LEU A 211 -22.75 -15.01 2.18
CA LEU A 211 -22.46 -15.44 0.82
C LEU A 211 -23.44 -16.52 0.35
N ALA A 212 -23.61 -17.59 1.13
CA ALA A 212 -24.53 -18.69 0.83
C ALA A 212 -25.99 -18.20 0.71
N SER A 213 -26.42 -17.33 1.63
CA SER A 213 -27.74 -16.72 1.59
C SER A 213 -27.98 -15.96 0.28
N ARG A 214 -27.06 -15.07 -0.11
CA ARG A 214 -27.19 -14.31 -1.36
C ARG A 214 -27.18 -15.20 -2.60
N LEU A 215 -26.31 -16.21 -2.64
CA LEU A 215 -26.25 -17.16 -3.75
C LEU A 215 -27.53 -17.99 -3.87
N SER A 216 -28.17 -18.33 -2.75
CA SER A 216 -29.46 -19.04 -2.75
C SER A 216 -30.61 -18.23 -3.37
N GLU A 217 -30.49 -16.90 -3.41
CA GLU A 217 -31.42 -16.02 -4.13
C GLU A 217 -31.20 -16.04 -5.66
N GLY A 218 -30.16 -16.72 -6.16
CA GLY A 218 -29.77 -16.72 -7.57
C GLY A 218 -28.99 -15.45 -7.99
N GLU A 219 -28.58 -14.62 -7.04
CA GLU A 219 -27.89 -13.37 -7.28
C GLU A 219 -26.37 -13.53 -7.16
N ALA A 220 -25.61 -12.79 -7.98
CA ALA A 220 -24.16 -12.75 -7.88
C ALA A 220 -23.73 -11.94 -6.65
N VAL A 221 -22.52 -12.20 -6.17
CA VAL A 221 -21.94 -11.54 -4.99
C VAL A 221 -20.68 -10.81 -5.39
N ASP A 222 -20.56 -9.54 -4.98
CA ASP A 222 -19.26 -8.86 -4.95
C ASP A 222 -18.42 -9.45 -3.81
N PHE A 223 -17.57 -10.40 -4.16
CA PHE A 223 -16.71 -11.09 -3.21
C PHE A 223 -15.71 -10.14 -2.55
N GLN A 224 -15.28 -9.09 -3.26
CA GLN A 224 -14.37 -8.08 -2.71
C GLN A 224 -15.03 -7.30 -1.57
N ASP A 225 -16.28 -6.87 -1.74
CA ASP A 225 -17.03 -6.19 -0.68
C ASP A 225 -17.23 -7.11 0.54
N LEU A 226 -17.62 -8.36 0.30
CA LEU A 226 -17.78 -9.37 1.35
C LEU A 226 -16.50 -9.54 2.19
N VAL A 227 -15.35 -9.80 1.55
CA VAL A 227 -14.10 -10.01 2.29
C VAL A 227 -13.55 -8.73 2.90
N SER A 228 -13.89 -7.56 2.34
CA SER A 228 -13.56 -6.26 2.94
C SER A 228 -14.35 -6.01 4.23
N ARG A 229 -15.60 -6.50 4.32
CA ARG A 229 -16.41 -6.48 5.54
C ARG A 229 -15.91 -7.49 6.57
N PHE A 230 -15.62 -8.72 6.14
CA PHE A 230 -15.00 -9.76 6.98
C PHE A 230 -13.73 -9.26 7.66
N THR A 231 -12.80 -8.73 6.88
CA THR A 231 -11.50 -8.25 7.39
C THR A 231 -11.61 -6.98 8.23
N LEU A 232 -12.64 -6.15 7.99
CA LEU A 232 -12.92 -5.00 8.83
C LEU A 232 -13.47 -5.44 10.21
N ASP A 233 -14.41 -6.38 10.24
CA ASP A 233 -15.00 -6.89 11.47
C ASP A 233 -13.95 -7.67 12.30
N SER A 234 -13.15 -8.52 11.65
CA SER A 234 -12.05 -9.24 12.31
C SER A 234 -10.96 -8.30 12.83
N ALA A 235 -10.52 -7.32 12.04
CA ALA A 235 -9.50 -6.38 12.46
C ALA A 235 -9.97 -5.48 13.60
N THR A 236 -11.21 -4.97 13.55
CA THR A 236 -11.73 -4.11 14.62
C THR A 236 -11.88 -4.87 15.93
N GLU A 237 -12.33 -6.13 15.90
CA GLU A 237 -12.38 -6.94 17.11
C GLU A 237 -10.98 -7.29 17.63
N PHE A 238 -10.03 -7.62 16.76
CA PHE A 238 -8.64 -7.89 17.15
C PHE A 238 -7.96 -6.66 17.77
N LEU A 239 -8.24 -5.47 17.23
CA LEU A 239 -7.63 -4.23 17.68
C LEU A 239 -8.30 -3.67 18.94
N PHE A 240 -9.63 -3.74 19.03
CA PHE A 240 -10.42 -3.00 20.04
C PHE A 240 -11.21 -3.90 20.99
N GLY A 241 -11.36 -5.19 20.67
CA GLY A 241 -12.32 -6.07 21.34
C GLY A 241 -13.77 -5.75 21.01
N SER A 242 -14.02 -4.88 20.03
CA SER A 242 -15.36 -4.50 19.57
C SER A 242 -15.45 -4.62 18.06
N ASN A 243 -16.59 -5.16 17.60
CA ASN A 243 -16.88 -5.36 16.18
C ASN A 243 -17.71 -4.17 15.65
N VAL A 244 -17.37 -3.66 14.47
CA VAL A 244 -18.19 -2.63 13.77
C VAL A 244 -19.46 -3.20 13.13
N HIS A 245 -19.56 -4.53 13.08
CA HIS A 245 -20.66 -5.29 12.52
C HIS A 245 -20.96 -4.89 11.07
N SER A 246 -19.91 -4.66 10.26
CA SER A 246 -20.04 -4.30 8.85
C SER A 246 -20.63 -5.44 8.03
N LEU A 247 -20.41 -6.68 8.45
CA LEU A 247 -21.09 -7.83 7.88
C LEU A 247 -22.57 -7.79 8.20
N ALA A 248 -23.08 -7.26 9.32
CA ALA A 248 -24.50 -7.31 9.67
C ALA A 248 -25.43 -6.70 8.60
N ASN A 249 -24.93 -5.73 7.83
CA ASN A 249 -25.61 -5.13 6.69
C ASN A 249 -25.84 -6.13 5.54
N GLY A 250 -26.77 -5.79 4.63
CA GLY A 250 -26.94 -6.55 3.39
C GLY A 250 -25.76 -6.31 2.44
N LEU A 251 -25.36 -7.35 1.70
CA LEU A 251 -24.37 -7.22 0.63
C LEU A 251 -24.94 -6.40 -0.54
N PRO A 252 -24.12 -5.66 -1.30
CA PRO A 252 -24.59 -4.94 -2.47
C PRO A 252 -25.19 -5.91 -3.50
N TYR A 253 -26.31 -5.53 -4.11
CA TYR A 253 -26.87 -6.26 -5.25
C TYR A 253 -26.17 -5.86 -6.57
N PRO A 254 -26.07 -6.79 -7.56
CA PRO A 254 -25.64 -6.47 -8.91
C PRO A 254 -26.41 -5.30 -9.51
N TYR A 255 -25.79 -4.52 -10.39
CA TYR A 255 -26.47 -3.41 -11.08
C TYR A 255 -27.66 -3.88 -11.96
N THR A 256 -27.64 -5.15 -12.37
CA THR A 256 -28.71 -5.80 -13.14
C THR A 256 -29.90 -6.23 -12.29
N SER A 257 -29.73 -6.33 -10.96
CA SER A 257 -30.78 -6.81 -10.07
C SER A 257 -31.84 -5.71 -9.84
N PRO A 258 -33.14 -6.02 -9.89
CA PRO A 258 -34.20 -5.08 -9.49
C PRO A 258 -34.05 -4.59 -8.04
N LYS A 259 -33.33 -5.33 -7.19
CA LYS A 259 -33.05 -4.99 -5.80
C LYS A 259 -31.88 -4.01 -5.64
N SER A 260 -31.18 -3.62 -6.71
CA SER A 260 -30.06 -2.68 -6.65
C SER A 260 -30.43 -1.33 -6.04
N SER A 261 -31.66 -0.85 -6.26
CA SER A 261 -32.19 0.38 -5.64
C SER A 261 -32.58 0.24 -4.17
N SER A 262 -32.64 -1.00 -3.65
CA SER A 262 -33.01 -1.32 -2.26
C SER A 262 -31.79 -1.47 -1.33
N ASN A 263 -30.60 -1.08 -1.77
CA ASN A 263 -29.41 -0.91 -0.92
C ASN A 263 -29.63 0.25 0.09
N SER A 264 -30.74 0.26 0.84
CA SER A 264 -30.98 1.17 1.96
C SER A 264 -30.13 0.71 3.13
N LEU A 265 -28.91 1.24 3.14
CA LEU A 265 -27.80 0.94 4.04
C LEU A 265 -28.13 1.29 5.49
N SER A 266 -27.52 0.59 6.45
CA SER A 266 -27.35 1.21 7.77
C SER A 266 -26.33 2.34 7.59
N ALA A 267 -26.78 3.58 7.85
CA ALA A 267 -26.07 4.77 7.40
C ALA A 267 -24.65 4.90 7.98
N ASP A 268 -24.39 4.35 9.18
CA ASP A 268 -23.19 4.68 9.95
C ASP A 268 -22.00 3.75 9.64
N THR A 269 -22.21 2.44 9.49
CA THR A 269 -21.10 1.48 9.28
C THR A 269 -20.53 1.56 7.87
N ASP A 270 -21.39 1.65 6.86
CA ASP A 270 -20.94 1.86 5.48
C ASP A 270 -20.32 3.27 5.32
N LEU A 271 -20.76 4.26 6.10
CA LEU A 271 -20.13 5.58 6.12
C LEU A 271 -18.69 5.53 6.66
N PHE A 272 -18.41 4.77 7.72
CA PHE A 272 -17.04 4.57 8.20
C PHE A 272 -16.15 3.94 7.13
N ALA A 273 -16.57 2.79 6.58
CA ALA A 273 -15.80 2.04 5.58
C ALA A 273 -15.54 2.87 4.30
N ASN A 274 -16.55 3.61 3.82
CA ASN A 274 -16.43 4.49 2.66
C ASN A 274 -15.52 5.69 2.93
N SER A 275 -15.69 6.36 4.09
CA SER A 275 -14.82 7.48 4.48
C SER A 275 -13.37 7.04 4.57
N PHE A 276 -13.13 5.86 5.15
CA PHE A 276 -11.80 5.28 5.25
C PHE A 276 -11.17 5.02 3.86
N ASN A 277 -11.89 4.40 2.94
CA ASN A 277 -11.42 4.17 1.57
C ASN A 277 -11.15 5.49 0.82
N ASN A 278 -12.02 6.50 0.98
CA ASN A 278 -11.85 7.82 0.35
C ASN A 278 -10.61 8.56 0.88
N ALA A 279 -10.35 8.47 2.19
CA ALA A 279 -9.15 9.03 2.80
C ALA A 279 -7.87 8.40 2.22
N LEU A 280 -7.86 7.07 2.05
CA LEU A 280 -6.74 6.32 1.45
C LEU A 280 -6.53 6.68 -0.04
N LEU A 281 -7.60 6.79 -0.82
CA LEU A 281 -7.54 7.24 -2.22
C LEU A 281 -6.95 8.64 -2.33
N THR A 282 -7.31 9.52 -1.41
CA THR A 282 -6.82 10.90 -1.39
C THR A 282 -5.32 10.95 -1.11
N ILE A 283 -4.82 10.30 -0.06
CA ILE A 283 -3.37 10.30 0.24
C ILE A 283 -2.55 9.57 -0.83
N ALA A 284 -3.09 8.52 -1.47
CA ALA A 284 -2.45 7.87 -2.60
C ALA A 284 -2.34 8.82 -3.82
N THR A 285 -3.38 9.62 -4.07
CA THR A 285 -3.37 10.65 -5.11
C THR A 285 -2.34 11.73 -4.82
N ARG A 286 -2.21 12.19 -3.57
CA ARG A 286 -1.14 13.11 -3.14
C ARG A 286 0.25 12.53 -3.43
N GLY A 287 0.44 11.24 -3.16
CA GLY A 287 1.67 10.50 -3.49
C GLY A 287 2.03 10.57 -4.98
N ARG A 288 1.05 10.33 -5.88
CA ARG A 288 1.25 10.38 -7.34
C ARG A 288 1.53 11.78 -7.87
N ILE A 289 0.84 12.79 -7.33
CA ILE A 289 1.07 14.19 -7.69
C ILE A 289 2.44 14.67 -7.18
N GLY A 290 2.93 14.08 -6.09
CA GLY A 290 4.23 14.39 -5.51
C GLY A 290 4.24 15.74 -4.78
N PRO A 291 5.38 16.43 -4.69
CA PRO A 291 5.58 17.60 -3.81
C PRO A 291 4.65 18.80 -4.05
N ILE A 292 3.93 18.84 -5.16
CA ILE A 292 3.02 19.94 -5.52
C ILE A 292 1.55 19.67 -5.18
N TRP A 293 1.22 18.50 -4.61
CA TRP A 293 -0.16 18.17 -4.25
C TRP A 293 -0.87 19.24 -3.41
N PRO A 294 -0.21 20.01 -2.50
CA PRO A 294 -0.91 21.02 -1.70
C PRO A 294 -1.54 22.13 -2.55
N LEU A 295 -1.03 22.39 -3.76
CA LEU A 295 -1.62 23.35 -4.69
C LEU A 295 -3.03 22.94 -5.14
N GLY A 296 -3.32 21.64 -5.14
CA GLY A 296 -4.67 21.11 -5.40
C GLY A 296 -5.62 21.18 -4.19
N GLU A 297 -5.14 21.67 -3.05
CA GLU A 297 -5.82 21.70 -1.74
C GLU A 297 -5.61 23.05 -1.02
N ILE A 298 -5.54 24.16 -1.78
CA ILE A 298 -5.33 25.51 -1.23
C ILE A 298 -6.48 25.95 -0.31
N PHE A 299 -7.72 25.60 -0.66
CA PHE A 299 -8.91 26.08 0.04
C PHE A 299 -9.56 25.03 0.96
N LYS A 300 -9.22 23.75 0.79
CA LYS A 300 -9.81 22.65 1.57
C LYS A 300 -8.87 21.45 1.59
N ASP A 301 -8.66 20.89 2.78
CA ASP A 301 -8.08 19.56 2.96
C ASP A 301 -9.12 18.51 2.53
N LYS A 302 -8.79 17.75 1.49
CA LYS A 302 -9.70 16.76 0.90
C LYS A 302 -9.99 15.59 1.83
N THR A 303 -9.13 15.30 2.81
CA THR A 303 -9.33 14.23 3.80
C THR A 303 -10.15 14.67 5.01
N ALA A 304 -10.43 15.97 5.17
CA ALA A 304 -10.97 16.50 6.42
C ALA A 304 -12.35 15.95 6.79
N GLU A 305 -13.26 15.76 5.83
CA GLU A 305 -14.61 15.24 6.12
C GLU A 305 -14.56 13.75 6.46
N ASP A 306 -13.81 12.97 5.70
CA ASP A 306 -13.62 11.53 5.95
C ASP A 306 -12.98 11.29 7.34
N MET A 307 -11.97 12.09 7.69
CA MET A 307 -11.29 11.99 8.97
C MET A 307 -12.19 12.38 10.16
N LYS A 308 -13.21 13.22 9.98
CA LYS A 308 -14.20 13.47 11.05
C LYS A 308 -14.98 12.21 11.39
N VAL A 309 -15.44 11.46 10.38
CA VAL A 309 -16.14 10.19 10.57
C VAL A 309 -15.23 9.18 11.26
N ILE A 310 -14.02 8.99 10.72
CA ILE A 310 -13.05 8.01 11.22
C ILE A 310 -12.66 8.32 12.67
N THR A 311 -12.37 9.58 13.00
CA THR A 311 -11.97 9.96 14.36
C THR A 311 -13.14 9.95 15.35
N ALA A 312 -14.37 10.22 14.91
CA ALA A 312 -15.56 10.07 15.74
C ALA A 312 -15.79 8.61 16.14
N PHE A 313 -15.40 7.66 15.29
CA PHE A 313 -15.45 6.24 15.60
C PHE A 313 -14.32 5.79 16.53
N ILE A 314 -13.06 6.15 16.25
CA ILE A 314 -11.89 5.63 16.98
C ILE A 314 -11.66 6.29 18.34
N LYS A 315 -11.81 7.61 18.46
CA LYS A 315 -11.44 8.33 19.70
C LYS A 315 -12.21 7.87 20.95
N PRO A 316 -13.53 7.62 20.90
CA PRO A 316 -14.25 7.11 22.06
C PRO A 316 -13.68 5.77 22.57
N ILE A 317 -13.34 4.86 21.66
CA ILE A 317 -12.77 3.54 21.98
C ILE A 317 -11.42 3.70 22.69
N VAL A 318 -10.55 4.56 22.14
CA VAL A 318 -9.23 4.84 22.74
C VAL A 318 -9.37 5.46 24.13
N ARG A 319 -10.24 6.46 24.30
CA ARG A 319 -10.47 7.11 25.59
C ARG A 319 -11.03 6.14 26.63
N GLN A 320 -11.90 5.23 26.22
CA GLN A 320 -12.43 4.20 27.09
C GLN A 320 -11.32 3.25 27.57
N ALA A 321 -10.45 2.78 26.68
CA ALA A 321 -9.34 1.90 27.04
C ALA A 321 -8.35 2.58 28.00
N ILE A 322 -8.02 3.85 27.77
CA ILE A 322 -7.19 4.65 28.70
C ILE A 322 -7.87 4.75 30.07
N SER A 323 -9.16 5.08 30.09
CA SER A 323 -9.92 5.23 31.34
C SER A 323 -9.98 3.92 32.14
N GLN A 324 -10.20 2.80 31.47
CA GLN A 324 -10.22 1.46 32.10
C GLN A 324 -8.86 1.11 32.72
N LYS A 325 -7.74 1.38 32.04
CA LYS A 325 -6.40 1.18 32.62
C LYS A 325 -6.21 2.05 33.86
N GLN A 326 -6.54 3.33 33.78
CA GLN A 326 -6.38 4.25 34.91
C GLN A 326 -7.24 3.84 36.12
N GLU A 327 -8.44 3.30 35.88
CA GLU A 327 -9.29 2.75 36.93
C GLU A 327 -8.70 1.48 37.55
N ASN A 328 -8.21 0.55 36.73
CA ASN A 328 -7.53 -0.68 37.20
C ASN A 328 -6.28 -0.35 38.04
N ALA A 329 -5.51 0.66 37.64
CA ALA A 329 -4.37 1.18 38.40
C ALA A 329 -4.79 1.74 39.76
N LYS A 330 -5.87 2.54 39.82
CA LYS A 330 -6.42 3.05 41.09
C LYS A 330 -6.92 1.94 42.01
N LEU A 331 -7.47 0.86 41.44
CA LEU A 331 -7.96 -0.30 42.19
C LEU A 331 -6.84 -1.26 42.64
N GLY A 332 -5.57 -0.96 42.35
CA GLY A 332 -4.43 -1.82 42.68
C GLY A 332 -4.46 -3.16 41.94
N ARG A 333 -5.22 -3.26 40.85
CA ARG A 333 -5.35 -4.46 40.00
C ARG A 333 -4.34 -4.47 38.86
N ASP A 334 -3.55 -3.41 38.74
CA ASP A 334 -2.57 -3.24 37.69
C ASP A 334 -1.29 -4.00 38.07
N LEU A 335 -1.09 -5.16 37.44
CA LEU A 335 0.18 -5.86 37.44
C LEU A 335 1.09 -5.01 36.55
N GLY A 336 1.88 -4.13 37.18
CA GLY A 336 2.72 -3.15 36.48
C GLY A 336 3.61 -3.77 35.40
N GLY A 337 3.12 -3.76 34.16
CA GLY A 337 3.81 -4.31 33.01
C GLY A 337 4.50 -3.23 32.20
N ASN A 338 5.82 -3.34 32.02
CA ASN A 338 6.63 -2.41 31.22
C ASN A 338 6.44 -2.60 29.69
N GLY A 339 5.25 -2.99 29.20
CA GLY A 339 4.98 -3.29 27.79
C GLY A 339 5.79 -4.48 27.22
N LYS A 340 6.54 -5.19 28.07
CA LYS A 340 7.39 -6.35 27.72
C LYS A 340 6.84 -7.68 28.25
N GLU A 341 5.70 -7.66 28.91
CA GLU A 341 5.04 -8.87 29.40
C GLU A 341 4.50 -9.70 28.24
N GLU A 342 4.35 -11.00 28.46
CA GLU A 342 3.69 -11.87 27.48
C GLU A 342 2.26 -11.40 27.27
N VAL A 343 1.85 -11.32 26.00
CA VAL A 343 0.50 -10.93 25.60
C VAL A 343 -0.45 -12.04 26.02
N ALA A 344 -1.47 -11.72 26.79
CA ALA A 344 -2.41 -12.71 27.31
C ALA A 344 -3.37 -13.21 26.23
N GLU A 345 -3.92 -14.42 26.40
CA GLU A 345 -5.02 -14.90 25.57
C GLU A 345 -6.24 -13.95 25.70
N GLY A 346 -6.82 -13.57 24.55
CA GLY A 346 -7.92 -12.62 24.48
C GLY A 346 -7.53 -11.14 24.75
N GLU A 347 -6.26 -10.82 24.94
CA GLU A 347 -5.81 -9.42 25.03
C GLU A 347 -5.94 -8.71 23.68
N THR A 348 -6.61 -7.55 23.65
CA THR A 348 -6.72 -6.73 22.44
C THR A 348 -5.44 -5.94 22.19
N MET A 349 -5.20 -5.54 20.94
CA MET A 349 -4.03 -4.71 20.65
C MET A 349 -4.07 -3.38 21.41
N LEU A 350 -5.22 -2.71 21.44
CA LEU A 350 -5.36 -1.44 22.14
C LEU A 350 -5.05 -1.59 23.63
N SER A 351 -5.55 -2.65 24.28
CA SER A 351 -5.22 -2.95 25.67
C SER A 351 -3.71 -3.10 25.87
N HIS A 352 -3.03 -3.76 24.94
CA HIS A 352 -1.57 -3.90 24.96
C HIS A 352 -0.83 -2.56 24.77
N LEU A 353 -1.26 -1.73 23.82
CA LEU A 353 -0.63 -0.43 23.53
C LEU A 353 -0.74 0.54 24.71
N VAL A 354 -1.87 0.53 25.42
CA VAL A 354 -2.12 1.42 26.57
C VAL A 354 -1.18 1.07 27.75
N LYS A 355 -0.64 -0.15 27.83
CA LYS A 355 0.43 -0.49 28.79
C LYS A 355 1.71 0.29 28.51
N SER A 356 1.97 0.68 27.27
CA SER A 356 3.20 1.37 26.85
C SER A 356 3.08 2.90 26.82
N THR A 357 1.89 3.44 26.54
CA THR A 357 1.65 4.90 26.49
C THR A 357 0.18 5.24 26.76
N GLU A 358 -0.06 6.42 27.33
CA GLU A 358 -1.42 6.98 27.54
C GLU A 358 -1.68 8.21 26.64
N ASP A 359 -0.76 8.53 25.74
CA ASP A 359 -0.94 9.62 24.78
C ASP A 359 -2.02 9.23 23.74
N GLU A 360 -3.19 9.87 23.84
CA GLU A 360 -4.34 9.65 22.93
C GLU A 360 -3.93 9.79 21.46
N LYS A 361 -3.06 10.74 21.10
CA LYS A 361 -2.65 10.95 19.71
C LYS A 361 -1.82 9.77 19.22
N ILE A 362 -0.84 9.33 20.00
CA ILE A 362 0.01 8.18 19.63
C ILE A 362 -0.84 6.92 19.46
N LEU A 363 -1.78 6.67 20.37
CA LEU A 363 -2.66 5.50 20.32
C LEU A 363 -3.60 5.54 19.11
N VAL A 364 -4.22 6.69 18.82
CA VAL A 364 -5.08 6.87 17.64
C VAL A 364 -4.28 6.66 16.36
N ASP A 365 -3.10 7.29 16.25
CA ASP A 365 -2.23 7.15 15.08
C ASP A 365 -1.84 5.67 14.87
N GLU A 366 -1.40 4.97 15.92
CA GLU A 366 -0.97 3.58 15.82
C GLU A 366 -2.12 2.63 15.45
N ILE A 367 -3.28 2.79 16.09
CA ILE A 367 -4.47 2.00 15.79
C ILE A 367 -4.89 2.16 14.34
N LEU A 368 -4.92 3.40 13.83
CA LEU A 368 -5.31 3.65 12.44
C LEU A 368 -4.34 2.98 11.47
N ASN A 369 -3.04 3.02 11.77
CA ASN A 369 -2.04 2.31 10.99
C ASN A 369 -2.29 0.80 10.99
N MET A 370 -2.61 0.20 12.15
CA MET A 370 -2.88 -1.24 12.27
C MET A 370 -4.20 -1.66 11.62
N LEU A 371 -5.24 -0.82 11.66
CA LEU A 371 -6.52 -1.09 11.00
C LEU A 371 -6.37 -1.18 9.49
N ILE A 372 -5.61 -0.26 8.87
CA ILE A 372 -5.29 -0.33 7.44
C ILE A 372 -4.49 -1.59 7.11
N ALA A 373 -3.54 -1.94 8.00
CA ALA A 373 -2.69 -3.12 7.82
C ALA A 373 -3.51 -4.40 7.74
N GLY A 374 -4.42 -4.61 8.70
CA GLY A 374 -5.19 -5.85 8.84
C GLY A 374 -6.36 -5.97 7.85
N ARG A 375 -6.99 -4.84 7.49
CA ARG A 375 -8.19 -4.84 6.63
C ARG A 375 -7.83 -5.00 5.15
N ASP A 376 -7.26 -3.95 4.57
CA ASP A 376 -7.20 -3.81 3.11
C ASP A 376 -6.23 -4.82 2.47
N THR A 377 -5.17 -5.23 3.19
CA THR A 377 -4.15 -6.13 2.63
C THR A 377 -4.66 -7.57 2.53
N THR A 378 -5.36 -8.06 3.56
CA THR A 378 -5.99 -9.38 3.59
C THR A 378 -7.18 -9.43 2.62
N ALA A 379 -8.01 -8.39 2.58
CA ALA A 379 -9.14 -8.31 1.65
C ALA A 379 -8.69 -8.39 0.19
N ALA A 380 -7.61 -7.67 -0.16
CA ALA A 380 -6.99 -7.74 -1.48
C ALA A 380 -6.50 -9.16 -1.80
N LEU A 381 -5.81 -9.81 -0.86
CA LEU A 381 -5.32 -11.18 -1.03
C LEU A 381 -6.49 -12.15 -1.29
N LEU A 382 -7.49 -12.19 -0.42
CA LEU A 382 -8.64 -13.09 -0.57
C LEU A 382 -9.38 -12.87 -1.88
N THR A 383 -9.57 -11.61 -2.27
CA THR A 383 -10.17 -11.24 -3.56
C THR A 383 -9.40 -11.86 -4.72
N PHE A 384 -8.08 -11.69 -4.76
CA PHE A 384 -7.28 -12.23 -5.86
C PHE A 384 -7.08 -13.74 -5.81
N VAL A 385 -7.11 -14.38 -4.63
CA VAL A 385 -7.11 -15.85 -4.54
C VAL A 385 -8.36 -16.38 -5.21
N VAL A 386 -9.55 -15.87 -4.85
CA VAL A 386 -10.81 -16.33 -5.44
C VAL A 386 -10.87 -16.07 -6.94
N TYR A 387 -10.37 -14.92 -7.40
CA TYR A 387 -10.22 -14.68 -8.83
C TYR A 387 -9.33 -15.73 -9.52
N CYS A 388 -8.17 -16.05 -8.94
CA CYS A 388 -7.27 -17.05 -9.51
C CYS A 388 -7.90 -18.45 -9.49
N LEU A 389 -8.59 -18.83 -8.42
CA LEU A 389 -9.29 -20.11 -8.31
C LEU A 389 -10.43 -20.24 -9.34
N ALA A 390 -11.23 -19.20 -9.54
CA ALA A 390 -12.29 -19.17 -10.55
C ALA A 390 -11.73 -19.33 -11.97
N ARG A 391 -10.54 -18.79 -12.22
CA ARG A 391 -9.83 -18.90 -13.50
C ARG A 391 -9.14 -20.25 -13.70
N HIS A 392 -8.91 -21.02 -12.63
CA HIS A 392 -8.17 -22.28 -12.66
C HIS A 392 -8.89 -23.35 -11.84
N PRO A 393 -10.01 -23.91 -12.35
CA PRO A 393 -10.81 -24.90 -11.61
C PRO A 393 -10.01 -26.12 -11.15
N HIS A 394 -8.99 -26.55 -11.91
CA HIS A 394 -8.10 -27.64 -11.49
C HIS A 394 -7.30 -27.32 -10.22
N VAL A 395 -6.85 -26.07 -10.04
CA VAL A 395 -6.18 -25.62 -8.81
C VAL A 395 -7.18 -25.60 -7.65
N LEU A 396 -8.40 -25.12 -7.90
CA LEU A 396 -9.48 -25.12 -6.90
C LEU A 396 -9.76 -26.54 -6.41
N HIS A 397 -9.98 -27.49 -7.31
CA HIS A 397 -10.28 -28.87 -6.94
C HIS A 397 -9.14 -29.52 -6.16
N LYS A 398 -7.89 -29.33 -6.59
CA LYS A 398 -6.71 -29.85 -5.87
C LYS A 398 -6.54 -29.23 -4.48
N LEU A 399 -6.79 -27.93 -4.34
CA LEU A 399 -6.76 -27.26 -3.04
C LEU A 399 -7.88 -27.77 -2.12
N ARG A 400 -9.09 -27.91 -2.65
CA ARG A 400 -10.23 -28.47 -1.93
C ARG A 400 -9.97 -29.91 -1.50
N GLU A 401 -9.32 -30.72 -2.35
CA GLU A 401 -8.93 -32.09 -2.01
C GLU A 401 -7.95 -32.13 -0.82
N GLU A 402 -6.92 -31.28 -0.79
CA GLU A 402 -6.01 -31.16 0.37
C GLU A 402 -6.78 -30.81 1.65
N ILE A 403 -7.68 -29.83 1.57
CA ILE A 403 -8.48 -29.36 2.71
C ILE A 403 -9.40 -30.47 3.24
N LEU A 404 -10.18 -31.11 2.37
CA LEU A 404 -11.14 -32.13 2.77
C LEU A 404 -10.45 -33.40 3.27
N THR A 405 -9.30 -33.77 2.69
CA THR A 405 -8.52 -34.93 3.17
C THR A 405 -8.03 -34.72 4.60
N GLN A 406 -7.62 -33.49 4.95
CA GLN A 406 -7.05 -33.21 6.26
C GLN A 406 -8.10 -32.89 7.33
N LEU A 407 -9.18 -32.19 6.97
CA LEU A 407 -10.16 -31.64 7.93
C LEU A 407 -11.59 -32.13 7.72
N GLY A 408 -11.90 -32.78 6.60
CA GLY A 408 -13.27 -33.07 6.20
C GLY A 408 -14.08 -31.79 5.91
N ALA A 409 -15.40 -31.94 5.81
CA ALA A 409 -16.28 -30.85 5.40
C ALA A 409 -16.58 -29.80 6.49
N ASN A 410 -16.47 -30.17 7.78
CA ASN A 410 -17.07 -29.36 8.86
C ASN A 410 -16.08 -28.87 9.92
N ARG A 411 -14.90 -29.48 10.04
CA ARG A 411 -13.95 -29.14 11.12
C ARG A 411 -13.25 -27.82 10.81
N SER A 412 -13.25 -26.90 11.77
CA SER A 412 -12.47 -25.67 11.71
C SER A 412 -10.96 -25.95 11.83
N PRO A 413 -10.11 -25.25 11.07
CA PRO A 413 -8.67 -25.48 11.10
C PRO A 413 -8.03 -24.93 12.38
N THR A 414 -7.04 -25.64 12.91
CA THR A 414 -6.11 -25.13 13.92
C THR A 414 -4.85 -24.58 13.28
N TYR A 415 -4.00 -23.90 14.05
CA TYR A 415 -2.69 -23.43 13.58
C TYR A 415 -1.82 -24.59 13.05
N ALA A 416 -1.80 -25.72 13.76
CA ALA A 416 -1.05 -26.90 13.34
C ALA A 416 -1.57 -27.45 12.01
N ASP A 417 -2.89 -27.43 11.79
CA ASP A 417 -3.49 -27.88 10.53
C ASP A 417 -3.04 -26.98 9.36
N ILE A 418 -3.17 -25.65 9.50
CA ILE A 418 -2.77 -24.68 8.46
C ILE A 418 -1.29 -24.79 8.10
N ARG A 419 -0.44 -25.07 9.09
CA ARG A 419 1.01 -25.20 8.88
C ARG A 419 1.38 -26.37 7.96
N GLU A 420 0.61 -27.46 7.99
CA GLU A 420 0.87 -28.65 7.18
C GLU A 420 0.26 -28.58 5.78
N MET A 421 -0.67 -27.65 5.52
CA MET A 421 -1.30 -27.42 4.20
C MET A 421 -0.37 -26.68 3.23
N LYS A 422 0.56 -27.43 2.64
CA LYS A 422 1.59 -26.91 1.75
C LYS A 422 1.02 -26.37 0.45
N TYR A 423 -0.02 -27.00 -0.10
CA TYR A 423 -0.62 -26.55 -1.35
C TYR A 423 -1.45 -25.28 -1.15
N LEU A 424 -2.19 -25.15 -0.04
CA LEU A 424 -2.80 -23.89 0.37
C LEU A 424 -1.78 -22.75 0.46
N ARG A 425 -0.63 -23.00 1.10
CA ARG A 425 0.46 -22.01 1.18
C ARG A 425 0.99 -21.63 -0.21
N ALA A 426 1.12 -22.61 -1.10
CA ALA A 426 1.58 -22.39 -2.47
C ALA A 426 0.59 -21.53 -3.27
N VAL A 427 -0.72 -21.79 -3.16
CA VAL A 427 -1.79 -21.00 -3.80
C VAL A 427 -1.78 -19.56 -3.32
N ILE A 428 -1.67 -19.35 -2.01
CA ILE A 428 -1.58 -17.99 -1.43
C ILE A 428 -0.31 -17.28 -1.93
N ASN A 429 0.84 -17.95 -1.93
CA ASN A 429 2.10 -17.36 -2.36
C ASN A 429 2.11 -17.03 -3.86
N GLU A 430 1.56 -17.88 -4.71
CA GLU A 430 1.46 -17.62 -6.15
C GLU A 430 0.49 -16.47 -6.43
N THR A 431 -0.59 -16.37 -5.65
CA THR A 431 -1.48 -15.20 -5.71
C THR A 431 -0.73 -13.95 -5.31
N LEU A 432 -0.01 -13.95 -4.19
CA LEU A 432 0.79 -12.81 -3.73
C LEU A 432 1.94 -12.45 -4.67
N ARG A 433 2.46 -13.41 -5.43
CA ARG A 433 3.47 -13.19 -6.48
C ARG A 433 2.84 -12.40 -7.63
N LEU A 434 1.68 -12.87 -8.09
CA LEU A 434 0.93 -12.38 -9.23
C LEU A 434 -0.03 -11.23 -8.93
N PHE A 435 -0.26 -10.87 -7.68
CA PHE A 435 -1.13 -9.81 -7.19
C PHE A 435 -0.71 -9.43 -5.75
N PRO A 436 0.51 -8.89 -5.54
CA PRO A 436 0.93 -8.48 -4.20
C PRO A 436 0.02 -7.35 -3.71
N SER A 437 -0.49 -7.47 -2.48
CA SER A 437 -1.41 -6.49 -1.92
C SER A 437 -0.84 -5.07 -2.01
N VAL A 438 0.45 -4.86 -1.75
CA VAL A 438 1.13 -3.56 -1.94
C VAL A 438 2.09 -3.66 -3.14
N PRO A 439 1.80 -3.02 -4.29
CA PRO A 439 2.56 -3.24 -5.53
C PRO A 439 3.83 -2.38 -5.67
N PHE A 440 3.84 -1.20 -5.03
CA PHE A 440 4.93 -0.22 -5.08
C PHE A 440 5.25 0.29 -3.68
N ASP A 441 6.53 0.40 -3.38
CA ASP A 441 7.04 0.86 -2.10
C ASP A 441 8.03 2.01 -2.29
N LEU A 442 8.14 2.84 -1.25
CA LEU A 442 8.97 4.03 -1.26
C LEU A 442 9.90 4.12 -0.04
N ARG A 443 11.09 4.68 -0.29
CA ARG A 443 12.06 5.19 0.69
C ARG A 443 12.64 6.54 0.23
N CYS A 444 13.50 7.15 1.03
CA CYS A 444 14.39 8.24 0.66
C CYS A 444 15.81 7.93 1.17
N THR A 445 16.82 8.49 0.53
CA THR A 445 18.22 8.32 0.94
C THR A 445 18.62 9.37 1.97
N THR A 446 19.23 8.96 3.08
CA THR A 446 19.71 9.87 4.12
C THR A 446 21.08 10.48 3.81
N ARG A 447 21.80 9.90 2.85
CA ARG A 447 23.14 10.32 2.40
C ARG A 447 23.38 9.95 0.93
N PRO A 448 24.39 10.52 0.24
CA PRO A 448 24.70 10.12 -1.12
C PRO A 448 25.19 8.69 -1.11
N THR A 449 24.73 7.90 -2.06
CA THR A 449 25.05 6.47 -2.17
C THR A 449 25.12 6.07 -3.63
N THR A 450 25.35 4.79 -3.88
CA THR A 450 25.49 4.24 -5.23
C THR A 450 24.66 2.98 -5.40
N TRP A 451 24.09 2.80 -6.59
CA TRP A 451 23.50 1.54 -7.01
C TRP A 451 24.33 0.90 -8.10
N PRO A 452 24.40 -0.45 -8.18
CA PRO A 452 24.95 -1.11 -9.35
C PRO A 452 24.24 -0.63 -10.62
N ALA A 453 25.01 -0.50 -11.70
CA ALA A 453 24.46 -0.16 -13.01
C ALA A 453 23.65 -1.33 -13.60
N ASN A 454 22.85 -1.04 -14.63
CA ASN A 454 22.05 -2.07 -15.30
C ASN A 454 22.93 -3.08 -16.05
N SER A 455 24.09 -2.65 -16.57
CA SER A 455 25.04 -3.49 -17.29
C SER A 455 26.27 -3.83 -16.42
N PRO A 456 26.77 -5.08 -16.45
CA PRO A 456 28.02 -5.44 -15.79
C PRO A 456 29.20 -4.62 -16.32
N GLY A 457 30.08 -4.18 -15.42
CA GLY A 457 31.31 -3.43 -15.77
C GLY A 457 31.14 -1.93 -15.94
N GLU A 458 29.91 -1.41 -15.95
CA GLU A 458 29.65 0.02 -15.90
C GLU A 458 29.90 0.61 -14.51
N LYS A 459 30.16 1.93 -14.45
CA LYS A 459 30.24 2.64 -13.19
C LYS A 459 28.88 2.60 -12.48
N PRO A 460 28.85 2.46 -11.15
CA PRO A 460 27.58 2.44 -10.43
C PRO A 460 26.84 3.78 -10.60
N TYR A 461 25.52 3.74 -10.52
CA TYR A 461 24.68 4.93 -10.55
C TYR A 461 24.79 5.70 -9.24
N TYR A 462 25.02 7.00 -9.33
CA TYR A 462 24.99 7.92 -8.21
C TYR A 462 23.55 8.20 -7.80
N ILE A 463 23.30 8.08 -6.49
CA ILE A 463 22.02 8.36 -5.85
C ILE A 463 22.25 9.49 -4.84
N PRO A 464 21.70 10.70 -5.06
CA PRO A 464 21.92 11.83 -4.17
C PRO A 464 21.31 11.62 -2.78
N THR A 465 21.74 12.41 -1.79
CA THR A 465 20.99 12.57 -0.53
C THR A 465 19.66 13.24 -0.82
N ASN A 466 18.58 12.65 -0.33
CA ASN A 466 17.23 13.09 -0.63
C ASN A 466 16.44 13.37 0.65
N THR A 467 16.48 14.62 1.12
CA THR A 467 15.81 14.99 2.38
C THR A 467 14.43 15.62 2.21
N ILE A 468 14.01 16.10 1.02
CA ILE A 468 12.77 16.89 0.90
C ILE A 468 11.80 16.41 -0.18
N THR A 469 12.23 16.00 -1.38
CA THR A 469 11.29 15.70 -2.48
C THR A 469 11.64 14.49 -3.36
N SER A 470 12.85 13.95 -3.19
CA SER A 470 13.33 12.81 -3.99
C SER A 470 13.12 11.48 -3.26
N SER A 471 12.48 10.53 -3.92
CA SER A 471 12.19 9.20 -3.37
C SER A 471 12.89 8.11 -4.16
N VAL A 472 13.11 6.99 -3.49
CA VAL A 472 13.49 5.71 -4.07
C VAL A 472 12.23 4.85 -4.07
N ILE A 473 11.73 4.52 -5.25
CA ILE A 473 10.58 3.67 -5.47
C ILE A 473 11.10 2.32 -5.96
N TYR A 474 10.57 1.23 -5.39
CA TYR A 474 10.77 -0.10 -5.94
C TYR A 474 9.43 -0.80 -6.12
N SER A 475 9.36 -1.64 -7.15
CA SER A 475 8.14 -2.37 -7.48
C SER A 475 8.32 -3.85 -7.18
N VAL A 476 7.66 -4.32 -6.11
CA VAL A 476 7.50 -5.76 -5.89
C VAL A 476 6.62 -6.37 -6.98
N TYR A 477 5.66 -5.61 -7.49
CA TYR A 477 4.76 -6.03 -8.55
C TYR A 477 5.51 -6.44 -9.83
N ILE A 478 6.35 -5.55 -10.37
CA ILE A 478 7.08 -5.81 -11.62
C ILE A 478 8.17 -6.86 -11.38
N MET A 479 8.87 -6.78 -10.24
CA MET A 479 9.92 -7.74 -9.89
C MET A 479 9.39 -9.17 -9.78
N GLN A 480 8.25 -9.38 -9.11
CA GLN A 480 7.66 -10.71 -8.91
C GLN A 480 7.05 -11.34 -10.17
N ARG A 481 6.86 -10.55 -11.22
CA ARG A 481 6.33 -10.98 -12.53
C ARG A 481 7.38 -11.01 -13.63
N SER A 482 8.64 -10.69 -13.29
CA SER A 482 9.72 -10.64 -14.25
C SER A 482 10.14 -12.04 -14.67
N GLU A 483 10.11 -12.31 -15.98
CA GLU A 483 10.61 -13.56 -16.55
C GLU A 483 12.08 -13.82 -16.22
N GLN A 484 12.85 -12.76 -16.01
CA GLN A 484 14.25 -12.88 -15.60
C GLN A 484 14.41 -13.58 -14.25
N TYR A 485 13.48 -13.35 -13.32
CA TYR A 485 13.57 -13.90 -11.96
C TYR A 485 12.69 -15.12 -11.76
N TRP A 486 11.66 -15.31 -12.57
CA TRP A 486 10.65 -16.34 -12.37
C TRP A 486 10.47 -17.30 -13.54
N GLY A 487 11.24 -17.14 -14.61
CA GLY A 487 11.19 -17.99 -15.80
C GLY A 487 10.20 -17.51 -16.87
N PRO A 488 10.15 -18.18 -18.03
CA PRO A 488 9.30 -17.78 -19.16
C PRO A 488 7.79 -17.84 -18.85
N ASP A 489 7.41 -18.62 -17.85
CA ASP A 489 6.04 -18.78 -17.36
C ASP A 489 5.71 -17.82 -16.20
N ALA A 490 6.51 -16.77 -15.97
CA ALA A 490 6.35 -15.84 -14.85
C ALA A 490 4.98 -15.15 -14.80
N LEU A 491 4.23 -15.08 -15.89
CA LEU A 491 2.90 -14.47 -15.90
C LEU A 491 1.77 -15.47 -15.68
N GLU A 492 2.06 -16.78 -15.73
CA GLU A 492 1.09 -17.85 -15.48
C GLU A 492 0.86 -18.04 -13.98
N PHE A 493 -0.37 -18.40 -13.60
CA PHE A 493 -0.71 -18.75 -12.23
C PHE A 493 -0.50 -20.25 -12.03
N ASP A 494 0.59 -20.59 -11.37
CA ASP A 494 0.99 -21.97 -11.12
C ASP A 494 1.53 -22.14 -9.68
N PRO A 495 0.69 -22.58 -8.73
CA PRO A 495 1.09 -22.78 -7.34
C PRO A 495 2.29 -23.73 -7.16
N GLU A 496 2.45 -24.71 -8.04
CA GLU A 496 3.45 -25.77 -7.97
C GLU A 496 4.86 -25.19 -8.07
N ARG A 497 5.01 -23.96 -8.57
CA ARG A 497 6.24 -23.16 -8.55
C ARG A 497 6.83 -23.00 -7.17
N PHE A 498 6.01 -23.06 -6.12
CA PHE A 498 6.44 -23.01 -4.71
C PHE A 498 6.68 -24.39 -4.09
N LEU A 499 6.54 -25.48 -4.85
CA LEU A 499 6.65 -26.85 -4.38
C LEU A 499 7.68 -27.69 -5.16
N ASP A 500 8.00 -27.29 -6.39
CA ASP A 500 8.89 -28.03 -7.27
C ASP A 500 10.32 -27.44 -7.37
N GLU A 501 11.10 -27.94 -8.33
CA GLU A 501 12.47 -27.52 -8.63
C GLU A 501 12.65 -26.02 -8.89
N ARG A 502 11.58 -25.29 -9.27
CA ARG A 502 11.62 -23.84 -9.51
C ARG A 502 11.93 -23.07 -8.24
N VAL A 503 11.58 -23.60 -7.06
CA VAL A 503 11.98 -23.03 -5.78
C VAL A 503 13.51 -22.94 -5.68
N ALA A 504 14.19 -24.06 -5.91
CA ALA A 504 15.65 -24.13 -5.84
C ALA A 504 16.33 -23.31 -6.96
N LYS A 505 15.68 -23.21 -8.12
CA LYS A 505 16.20 -22.49 -9.29
C LYS A 505 16.09 -20.97 -9.17
N TYR A 506 14.95 -20.45 -8.70
CA TYR A 506 14.61 -19.03 -8.77
C TYR A 506 14.54 -18.36 -7.40
N LEU A 507 13.89 -19.00 -6.42
CA LEU A 507 13.60 -18.38 -5.13
C LEU A 507 14.74 -18.54 -4.12
N THR A 508 15.26 -19.76 -3.95
CA THR A 508 16.33 -20.05 -2.99
C THR A 508 17.62 -19.24 -3.23
N PRO A 509 18.10 -19.05 -4.48
CA PRO A 509 19.33 -18.29 -4.73
C PRO A 509 19.21 -16.81 -4.35
N ASN A 510 18.02 -16.23 -4.51
CA ASN A 510 17.76 -14.86 -4.12
C ASN A 510 16.32 -14.67 -3.62
N PRO A 511 16.07 -14.80 -2.30
CA PRO A 511 14.73 -14.64 -1.73
C PRO A 511 14.11 -13.27 -1.95
N PHE A 512 14.90 -12.23 -2.25
CA PHE A 512 14.40 -10.88 -2.52
C PHE A 512 13.64 -10.76 -3.85
N VAL A 513 13.55 -11.81 -4.67
CA VAL A 513 12.64 -11.84 -5.84
C VAL A 513 11.16 -12.02 -5.44
N PHE A 514 10.89 -12.37 -4.18
CA PHE A 514 9.54 -12.55 -3.61
C PHE A 514 9.40 -11.79 -2.29
N LEU A 515 8.71 -10.64 -2.30
CA LEU A 515 8.60 -9.75 -1.14
C LEU A 515 7.16 -9.29 -0.85
N PRO A 516 6.17 -10.19 -0.76
CA PRO A 516 4.79 -9.78 -0.51
C PRO A 516 4.57 -9.14 0.86
N PHE A 517 5.47 -9.40 1.82
CA PHE A 517 5.48 -8.80 3.16
C PHE A 517 6.70 -7.89 3.39
N ASN A 518 7.38 -7.50 2.31
CA ASN A 518 8.63 -6.75 2.35
C ASN A 518 9.76 -7.53 3.08
N ALA A 519 10.85 -6.86 3.48
CA ALA A 519 11.96 -7.50 4.19
C ALA A 519 12.71 -6.54 5.12
N GLY A 520 13.65 -7.09 5.88
CA GLY A 520 14.53 -6.32 6.78
C GLY A 520 13.81 -5.75 8.01
N PRO A 521 14.37 -4.71 8.66
CA PRO A 521 13.83 -4.20 9.93
C PRO A 521 12.38 -3.69 9.86
N ARG A 522 11.92 -3.29 8.67
CA ARG A 522 10.54 -2.81 8.40
C ARG A 522 9.63 -3.88 7.76
N ILE A 523 9.98 -5.17 7.83
CA ILE A 523 9.11 -6.29 7.38
C ILE A 523 7.69 -6.18 7.98
N CYS A 524 6.67 -6.74 7.36
CA CYS A 524 5.31 -6.74 7.94
C CYS A 524 5.29 -7.40 9.34
N LEU A 525 4.64 -6.76 10.33
CA LEU A 525 4.43 -7.35 11.65
C LEU A 525 3.37 -8.46 11.61
N GLY A 526 2.28 -8.20 10.90
CA GLY A 526 1.15 -9.11 10.79
C GLY A 526 1.34 -10.19 9.73
N GLN A 527 2.57 -10.54 9.34
CA GLN A 527 2.79 -11.53 8.27
C GLN A 527 2.14 -12.88 8.59
N GLN A 528 2.39 -13.43 9.78
CA GLN A 528 1.79 -14.71 10.18
C GLN A 528 0.28 -14.58 10.41
N PHE A 529 -0.16 -13.45 11.00
CA PHE A 529 -1.58 -13.15 11.17
C PHE A 529 -2.33 -13.19 9.83
N ALA A 530 -1.85 -12.45 8.83
CA ALA A 530 -2.47 -12.40 7.50
C ALA A 530 -2.49 -13.77 6.81
N TYR A 531 -1.42 -14.56 6.93
CA TYR A 531 -1.40 -15.92 6.41
C TYR A 531 -2.42 -16.82 7.10
N ASN A 532 -2.53 -16.76 8.43
CA ASN A 532 -3.46 -17.57 9.19
C ASN A 532 -4.91 -17.17 8.91
N GLU A 533 -5.22 -15.86 8.96
CA GLU A 533 -6.55 -15.31 8.68
C GLU A 533 -7.02 -15.69 7.27
N SER A 534 -6.16 -15.49 6.25
CA SER A 534 -6.48 -15.83 4.87
C SER A 534 -6.66 -17.34 4.67
N SER A 535 -5.77 -18.14 5.26
CA SER A 535 -5.84 -19.60 5.19
C SER A 535 -7.12 -20.11 5.85
N PHE A 536 -7.45 -19.59 7.03
CA PHE A 536 -8.67 -19.96 7.75
C PHE A 536 -9.90 -19.68 6.90
N PHE A 537 -10.03 -18.46 6.36
CA PHE A 537 -11.16 -18.08 5.53
C PHE A 537 -11.27 -18.98 4.28
N LEU A 538 -10.15 -19.22 3.58
CA LEU A 538 -10.14 -20.05 2.37
C LEU A 538 -10.51 -21.51 2.66
N ILE A 539 -10.05 -22.06 3.78
CA ILE A 539 -10.41 -23.41 4.23
C ILE A 539 -11.93 -23.51 4.42
N ARG A 540 -12.51 -22.57 5.17
CA ARG A 540 -13.96 -22.56 5.42
C ARG A 540 -14.74 -22.35 4.12
N LEU A 541 -14.30 -21.44 3.26
CA LEU A 541 -14.91 -21.18 1.96
C LEU A 541 -14.92 -22.44 1.08
N LEU A 542 -13.78 -23.12 0.96
CA LEU A 542 -13.63 -24.33 0.15
C LEU A 542 -14.08 -25.61 0.86
N GLN A 543 -14.58 -25.53 2.10
CA GLN A 543 -15.43 -26.55 2.69
C GLN A 543 -16.88 -26.35 2.21
N SER A 544 -17.36 -25.10 2.22
CA SER A 544 -18.74 -24.75 1.86
C SER A 544 -19.06 -24.72 0.36
N PHE A 545 -18.09 -24.44 -0.52
CA PHE A 545 -18.32 -24.29 -1.97
C PHE A 545 -17.32 -25.10 -2.81
N ASP A 546 -17.80 -25.78 -3.85
CA ASP A 546 -16.99 -26.68 -4.69
C ASP A 546 -16.69 -26.14 -6.10
N GLU A 547 -17.44 -25.14 -6.56
CA GLU A 547 -17.22 -24.45 -7.84
C GLU A 547 -17.35 -22.92 -7.65
N ILE A 548 -16.53 -22.16 -8.37
CA ILE A 548 -16.52 -20.69 -8.37
C ILE A 548 -16.46 -20.20 -9.82
N ASP A 549 -17.45 -19.41 -10.22
CA ASP A 549 -17.55 -18.80 -11.54
C ASP A 549 -17.51 -17.27 -11.46
N LEU A 550 -16.84 -16.63 -12.40
CA LEU A 550 -16.85 -15.17 -12.54
C LEU A 550 -18.18 -14.72 -13.16
N ALA A 551 -18.88 -13.81 -12.47
CA ALA A 551 -20.15 -13.27 -12.90
C ALA A 551 -19.96 -11.94 -13.64
N SER A 552 -19.36 -12.00 -14.83
CA SER A 552 -19.10 -10.80 -15.66
C SER A 552 -20.38 -10.05 -16.07
N ASP A 553 -21.53 -10.73 -16.08
CA ASP A 553 -22.87 -10.16 -16.29
C ASP A 553 -23.30 -9.22 -15.14
N ALA A 554 -22.84 -9.49 -13.93
CA ALA A 554 -23.16 -8.73 -12.73
C ALA A 554 -22.22 -7.53 -12.50
N GLN A 555 -21.10 -7.47 -13.21
CA GLN A 555 -20.12 -6.40 -13.07
C GLN A 555 -20.56 -5.12 -13.80
N PRO A 556 -20.49 -3.92 -13.18
CA PRO A 556 -20.84 -2.67 -13.84
C PRO A 556 -20.07 -2.48 -15.16
N PRO A 557 -20.75 -2.19 -16.29
CA PRO A 557 -20.13 -2.20 -17.62
C PRO A 557 -18.91 -1.28 -17.76
N GLU A 558 -18.91 -0.15 -17.06
CA GLU A 558 -17.82 0.84 -17.05
C GLU A 558 -16.56 0.40 -16.28
N THR A 559 -16.66 -0.72 -15.55
CA THR A 559 -15.56 -1.29 -14.76
C THR A 559 -14.99 -2.56 -15.36
N LEU A 560 -15.57 -3.06 -16.44
CA LEU A 560 -15.04 -4.17 -17.22
C LEU A 560 -13.73 -3.78 -17.92
N PRO A 561 -12.82 -4.76 -18.16
CA PRO A 561 -11.64 -4.54 -18.98
C PRO A 561 -11.99 -3.96 -20.35
N PRO A 562 -11.33 -2.87 -20.78
CA PRO A 562 -11.52 -2.32 -22.12
C PRO A 562 -11.27 -3.38 -23.19
N ALA A 563 -12.10 -3.42 -24.24
CA ALA A 563 -11.99 -4.42 -25.31
C ALA A 563 -10.61 -4.41 -26.00
N GLU A 564 -9.97 -3.25 -26.08
CA GLU A 564 -8.62 -3.04 -26.61
C GLU A 564 -7.53 -3.78 -25.81
N TRP A 565 -7.77 -4.14 -24.55
CA TRP A 565 -6.80 -4.88 -23.74
C TRP A 565 -6.53 -6.27 -24.31
N LYS A 566 -7.49 -6.89 -25.00
CA LYS A 566 -7.31 -8.19 -25.68
C LYS A 566 -6.16 -8.18 -26.70
N ASN A 567 -5.77 -7.00 -27.21
CA ASN A 567 -4.67 -6.84 -28.15
C ASN A 567 -3.32 -6.55 -27.46
N LYS A 568 -3.29 -6.38 -26.13
CA LYS A 568 -2.06 -6.21 -25.36
C LYS A 568 -1.31 -7.54 -25.22
N THR A 569 -0.11 -7.49 -24.66
CA THR A 569 0.69 -8.67 -24.31
C THR A 569 0.63 -8.96 -22.82
N GLY A 570 0.84 -10.22 -22.43
CA GLY A 570 0.89 -10.63 -21.03
C GLY A 570 -0.48 -10.57 -20.36
N ARG A 571 -0.48 -10.35 -19.05
CA ARG A 571 -1.68 -10.48 -18.21
C ARG A 571 -2.83 -9.58 -18.63
N ALA A 572 -2.57 -8.32 -18.98
CA ALA A 572 -3.60 -7.36 -19.37
C ALA A 572 -4.55 -7.90 -20.46
N ALA A 573 -4.07 -8.76 -21.37
CA ALA A 573 -4.87 -9.34 -22.44
C ALA A 573 -5.85 -10.43 -22.00
N THR A 574 -5.61 -11.02 -20.84
CA THR A 574 -6.34 -12.20 -20.35
C THR A 574 -7.19 -11.89 -19.12
N GLU A 575 -6.99 -10.75 -18.48
CA GLU A 575 -7.66 -10.41 -17.22
C GLU A 575 -9.14 -10.11 -17.46
N GLN A 576 -10.01 -10.63 -16.60
CA GLN A 576 -11.47 -10.45 -16.69
C GLN A 576 -11.99 -9.35 -15.76
N PHE A 577 -11.08 -8.65 -15.07
CA PHE A 577 -11.36 -7.48 -14.25
C PHE A 577 -10.27 -6.43 -14.45
N VAL A 578 -10.53 -5.18 -14.03
CA VAL A 578 -9.53 -4.12 -14.05
C VAL A 578 -8.85 -4.06 -12.67
N PRO A 579 -7.59 -4.54 -12.53
CA PRO A 579 -6.84 -4.32 -11.31
C PRO A 579 -6.52 -2.83 -11.19
N ALA A 580 -6.63 -2.30 -9.99
CA ALA A 580 -6.25 -0.94 -9.63
C ALA A 580 -5.48 -0.97 -8.30
N ALA A 581 -4.86 0.15 -7.94
CA ALA A 581 -4.18 0.28 -6.66
C ALA A 581 -4.37 1.69 -6.10
N HIS A 582 -4.62 1.83 -4.81
CA HIS A 582 -4.39 3.09 -4.09
C HIS A 582 -3.09 2.98 -3.30
N LEU A 583 -3.17 2.31 -2.16
CA LEU A 583 -2.05 1.81 -1.35
C LEU A 583 -1.98 0.29 -1.52
N THR A 584 -3.13 -0.37 -1.44
CA THR A 584 -3.32 -1.78 -1.76
C THR A 584 -3.95 -1.96 -3.15
N MET A 585 -3.75 -3.14 -3.72
CA MET A 585 -4.42 -3.58 -4.95
C MET A 585 -5.89 -3.93 -4.68
N TYR A 586 -6.76 -3.65 -5.65
CA TYR A 586 -8.18 -4.01 -5.61
C TYR A 586 -8.71 -4.23 -7.05
N ALA A 587 -9.85 -4.90 -7.17
CA ALA A 587 -10.63 -5.03 -8.39
C ALA A 587 -11.58 -3.82 -8.54
N LYS A 588 -11.40 -3.04 -9.61
CA LYS A 588 -12.26 -1.90 -9.92
C LYS A 588 -13.69 -2.39 -10.21
N GLY A 589 -14.66 -1.86 -9.48
CA GLY A 589 -16.07 -2.28 -9.61
C GLY A 589 -16.45 -3.56 -8.85
N GLY A 590 -15.52 -4.11 -8.04
CA GLY A 590 -15.74 -5.34 -7.30
C GLY A 590 -15.28 -6.59 -8.05
N LEU A 591 -15.32 -7.73 -7.37
CA LEU A 591 -15.10 -9.04 -7.96
C LEU A 591 -16.40 -9.84 -7.85
N TRP A 592 -17.19 -9.83 -8.92
CA TRP A 592 -18.49 -10.48 -8.94
C TRP A 592 -18.36 -11.96 -9.26
N VAL A 593 -18.92 -12.81 -8.40
CA VAL A 593 -18.85 -14.27 -8.53
C VAL A 593 -20.19 -14.94 -8.26
N ARG A 594 -20.33 -16.14 -8.81
CA ARG A 594 -21.31 -17.14 -8.41
C ARG A 594 -20.53 -18.34 -7.87
N MET A 595 -21.05 -18.98 -6.84
CA MET A 595 -20.44 -20.20 -6.29
C MET A 595 -21.51 -21.26 -6.11
N LYS A 596 -21.12 -22.51 -6.27
CA LYS A 596 -21.99 -23.66 -6.04
C LYS A 596 -21.72 -24.21 -4.65
N THR A 597 -22.77 -24.32 -3.84
CA THR A 597 -22.68 -24.94 -2.52
C THR A 597 -22.27 -26.39 -2.69
N ALA A 598 -21.26 -26.82 -1.95
CA ALA A 598 -20.81 -28.19 -1.98
C ALA A 598 -21.94 -29.13 -1.54
N SER A 599 -22.11 -30.24 -2.26
CA SER A 599 -23.03 -31.30 -1.82
C SER A 599 -22.57 -31.80 -0.45
N VAL A 600 -23.48 -31.81 0.53
CA VAL A 600 -23.25 -32.45 1.82
C VAL A 600 -23.08 -33.95 1.54
N THR A 601 -21.85 -34.41 1.39
CA THR A 601 -21.57 -35.84 1.55
C THR A 601 -21.70 -36.11 3.04
N GLU A 602 -22.83 -36.71 3.42
CA GLU A 602 -22.96 -37.42 4.68
C GLU A 602 -21.88 -38.51 4.68
N ASP A 603 -20.71 -38.22 5.22
CA ASP A 603 -19.70 -39.24 5.42
C ASP A 603 -20.16 -40.17 6.56
N VAL A 604 -20.41 -41.41 6.13
CA VAL A 604 -20.74 -42.63 6.90
C VAL A 604 -19.62 -43.00 7.87
#